data_AF-A0A7X0JLI7-F1
#
_entry.id   AF-A0A7X0JLI7-F1
#
_cell.length_a   1.000
_cell.length_b   1.000
_cell.length_c   1.000
_cell.angle_alpha   90.00
_cell.angle_beta   90.00
_cell.angle_gamma   90.00
#
_symmetry.space_group_name_H-M   'P 1'
#
loop_
_entity.id
_entity.type
_entity.pdbx_description
1 polymer ?
#
loop_
_entity_poly.entity_id
_entity_poly.type
_entity_poly.pdbx_seq_one_letter_code
_entity_poly.pdbx_strand_id
1 'polypeptide(L)'
;MIAFTSVQRPPPSPFKSSRETDDPLRVDASAVDAGQGVYQAQCAVCHDTNGARYRSPIPIVELGTDRHRVDMWSPVAKSRYADYETGYRWGFTHFQKAEGYVAVDMAGLWLRGPYLHNGSVPTLADLLKSPEQRPKQFYRGSDLVDTVNGGFVSAEQPETGGFLYDTSLPGNGNGGHLWGTDLPQAEKDNLLAYLKTL
;
A
#
# COMPACT_ATOMS: atom_id res chain seq x y z
N MET A 1 -21.40 -1.16 -22.65
CA MET A 1 -20.13 -1.84 -22.35
C MET A 1 -19.93 -1.82 -20.84
N ILE A 2 -20.43 -2.84 -20.14
CA ILE A 2 -20.10 -3.06 -18.74
C ILE A 2 -18.69 -3.66 -18.76
N ALA A 3 -17.72 -2.86 -18.34
CA ALA A 3 -16.33 -2.96 -18.75
C ALA A 3 -15.59 -4.13 -18.09
N PHE A 4 -14.65 -4.69 -18.86
CA PHE A 4 -13.66 -5.72 -18.55
C PHE A 4 -12.86 -5.52 -17.25
N THR A 5 -12.99 -4.39 -16.57
CA THR A 5 -12.34 -4.10 -15.28
C THR A 5 -13.04 -4.73 -14.06
N SER A 6 -14.19 -5.40 -14.23
CA SER A 6 -14.95 -6.01 -13.13
C SER A 6 -14.74 -7.53 -12.94
N VAL A 7 -13.88 -8.19 -13.73
CA VAL A 7 -13.98 -9.66 -13.89
C VAL A 7 -12.93 -10.49 -13.15
N GLN A 8 -11.89 -9.89 -12.57
CA GLN A 8 -10.89 -10.65 -11.80
C GLN A 8 -10.71 -10.02 -10.43
N ARG A 9 -11.32 -10.65 -9.42
CA ARG A 9 -10.97 -10.39 -8.02
C ARG A 9 -9.61 -11.03 -7.76
N PRO A 10 -8.73 -10.40 -6.95
CA PRO A 10 -7.52 -11.08 -6.53
C PRO A 10 -7.88 -12.40 -5.85
N PRO A 11 -7.01 -13.42 -5.93
CA PRO A 11 -7.23 -14.65 -5.19
C PRO A 11 -7.37 -14.34 -3.69
N PRO A 12 -8.18 -15.11 -2.95
CA PRO A 12 -8.29 -14.98 -1.51
C PRO A 12 -6.91 -15.06 -0.85
N SER A 13 -6.74 -14.33 0.25
CA SER A 13 -5.50 -14.43 1.02
C SER A 13 -5.24 -15.87 1.46
N PRO A 14 -4.00 -16.35 1.34
CA PRO A 14 -3.61 -17.61 1.94
C PRO A 14 -3.56 -17.48 3.48
N PHE A 15 -3.44 -16.29 4.05
CA PHE A 15 -3.42 -16.16 5.50
C PHE A 15 -4.81 -16.40 6.08
N LYS A 16 -4.99 -17.47 6.85
CA LYS A 16 -6.27 -17.81 7.48
C LYS A 16 -6.11 -18.66 8.74
N SER A 17 -7.05 -18.50 9.67
CA SER A 17 -7.04 -19.20 10.97
C SER A 17 -7.41 -20.68 10.89
N SER A 18 -8.03 -21.11 9.80
CA SER A 18 -8.43 -22.51 9.58
C SER A 18 -7.27 -23.42 9.14
N ARG A 19 -6.04 -22.91 9.08
CA ARG A 19 -4.84 -23.71 8.73
C ARG A 19 -4.31 -24.45 9.96
N GLU A 20 -3.51 -25.48 9.72
CA GLU A 20 -2.84 -26.23 10.79
C GLU A 20 -1.93 -25.33 11.64
N THR A 21 -1.74 -25.70 12.90
CA THR A 21 -1.09 -24.82 13.90
C THR A 21 0.35 -24.45 13.54
N ASP A 22 1.06 -25.33 12.82
CA ASP A 22 2.43 -25.17 12.35
C ASP A 22 2.55 -24.60 10.93
N ASP A 23 1.43 -24.35 10.23
CA ASP A 23 1.44 -23.75 8.90
C ASP A 23 1.90 -22.28 9.01
N PRO A 24 2.95 -21.85 8.28
CA PRO A 24 3.46 -20.48 8.34
C PRO A 24 2.44 -19.43 7.85
N LEU A 25 1.40 -19.85 7.11
CA LEU A 25 0.31 -18.99 6.64
C LEU A 25 -0.87 -18.99 7.63
N ARG A 26 -0.77 -19.66 8.78
CA ARG A 26 -1.79 -19.57 9.83
C ARG A 26 -1.68 -18.21 10.53
N VAL A 27 -2.83 -17.56 10.71
CA VAL A 27 -2.99 -16.40 11.60
C VAL A 27 -3.97 -16.75 12.71
N ASP A 28 -3.73 -16.29 13.94
CA ASP A 28 -4.62 -16.62 15.05
C ASP A 28 -5.99 -15.93 14.90
N ALA A 29 -7.08 -16.66 15.15
CA ALA A 29 -8.43 -16.14 14.97
C ALA A 29 -8.75 -14.96 15.90
N SER A 30 -8.28 -15.02 17.15
CA SER A 30 -8.51 -13.94 18.11
C SER A 30 -7.68 -12.69 17.76
N ALA A 31 -6.47 -12.88 17.26
CA ALA A 31 -5.63 -11.79 16.76
C ALA A 31 -6.24 -11.11 15.53
N VAL A 32 -6.80 -11.89 14.59
CA VAL A 32 -7.50 -11.37 13.41
C VAL A 32 -8.74 -10.57 13.80
N ASP A 33 -9.57 -11.07 14.73
CA ASP A 33 -10.77 -10.37 15.20
C ASP A 33 -10.41 -9.06 15.93
N ALA A 34 -9.44 -9.10 16.84
CA ALA A 34 -8.93 -7.89 17.50
C ALA A 34 -8.32 -6.90 16.49
N GLY A 35 -7.56 -7.41 15.52
CA GLY A 35 -6.97 -6.61 14.44
C GLY A 35 -8.00 -5.95 13.54
N GLN A 36 -9.12 -6.62 13.27
CA GLN A 36 -10.24 -6.05 12.54
C GLN A 36 -10.82 -4.84 13.29
N GLY A 37 -10.96 -4.93 14.61
CA GLY A 37 -11.38 -3.81 15.46
C GLY A 37 -10.43 -2.61 15.35
N VAL A 38 -9.13 -2.85 15.41
CA VAL A 38 -8.10 -1.79 15.20
C VAL A 38 -8.20 -1.19 13.80
N TYR A 39 -8.33 -2.02 12.76
CA TYR A 39 -8.47 -1.56 11.38
C TYR A 39 -9.72 -0.67 11.21
N GLN A 40 -10.84 -1.06 11.79
CA GLN A 40 -12.08 -0.26 11.72
C GLN A 40 -11.90 1.11 12.39
N ALA A 41 -11.17 1.17 13.51
CA ALA A 41 -10.89 2.43 14.21
C ALA A 41 -9.87 3.32 13.48
N GLN A 42 -8.85 2.75 12.85
CA GLN A 42 -7.67 3.49 12.37
C GLN A 42 -7.61 3.66 10.84
N CYS A 43 -8.22 2.75 10.07
CA CYS A 43 -7.96 2.61 8.63
C CYS A 43 -9.22 2.74 7.76
N ALA A 44 -10.37 2.24 8.25
CA ALA A 44 -11.58 2.07 7.45
C ALA A 44 -12.12 3.38 6.84
N VAL A 45 -11.92 4.53 7.50
CA VAL A 45 -12.39 5.84 6.99
C VAL A 45 -11.84 6.17 5.60
N CYS A 46 -10.63 5.72 5.28
CA CYS A 46 -9.98 5.93 3.99
C CYS A 46 -10.07 4.71 3.06
N HIS A 47 -10.05 3.50 3.62
CA HIS A 47 -9.84 2.27 2.84
C HIS A 47 -11.08 1.43 2.57
N ASP A 48 -12.11 1.51 3.41
CA ASP A 48 -13.36 0.76 3.20
C ASP A 48 -14.21 1.44 2.14
N THR A 49 -14.96 0.66 1.36
CA THR A 49 -15.81 1.19 0.27
C THR A 49 -16.85 2.21 0.75
N ASN A 50 -17.26 2.12 2.01
CA ASN A 50 -18.23 3.01 2.66
C ASN A 50 -17.54 4.06 3.56
N GLY A 51 -16.20 4.08 3.60
CA GLY A 51 -15.44 5.08 4.34
C GLY A 51 -15.63 6.47 3.76
N ALA A 52 -15.75 7.48 4.63
CA ALA A 52 -16.03 8.86 4.21
C ALA A 52 -14.98 9.47 3.26
N ARG A 53 -13.77 8.88 3.20
CA ARG A 53 -12.65 9.33 2.36
C ARG A 53 -12.23 8.28 1.33
N TYR A 54 -13.06 7.25 1.13
CA TYR A 54 -12.80 6.20 0.15
C TYR A 54 -12.62 6.77 -1.25
N ARG A 55 -11.56 6.32 -1.94
CA ARG A 55 -11.19 6.76 -3.30
C ARG A 55 -11.10 8.28 -3.48
N SER A 56 -10.91 9.01 -2.38
CA SER A 56 -10.69 10.45 -2.38
C SER A 56 -9.21 10.74 -2.16
N PRO A 57 -8.64 11.79 -2.79
CA PRO A 57 -7.27 12.20 -2.52
C PRO A 57 -7.11 12.63 -1.05
N ILE A 58 -6.20 11.97 -0.33
CA ILE A 58 -5.74 12.40 0.99
C ILE A 58 -4.67 13.47 0.79
N PRO A 59 -4.83 14.69 1.34
CA PRO A 59 -3.89 15.78 1.13
C PRO A 59 -2.45 15.37 1.47
N ILE A 60 -1.48 15.76 0.63
CA ILE A 60 -0.07 15.37 0.83
C ILE A 60 0.50 15.88 2.16
N VAL A 61 0.02 17.04 2.63
CA VAL A 61 0.40 17.61 3.93
C VAL A 61 -0.10 16.80 5.12
N GLU A 62 -1.18 16.05 4.95
CA GLU A 62 -1.73 15.14 5.96
C GLU A 62 -1.07 13.76 5.85
N LEU A 63 -0.96 13.24 4.62
CA LEU A 63 -0.43 11.92 4.36
C LEU A 63 1.09 11.81 4.62
N GLY A 64 1.85 12.86 4.32
CA GLY A 64 3.29 12.95 4.63
C GLY A 64 4.21 11.99 3.87
N THR A 65 3.69 11.23 2.90
CA THR A 65 4.50 10.34 2.05
C THR A 65 5.32 11.14 1.04
N ASP A 66 6.23 10.49 0.29
CA ASP A 66 7.04 11.17 -0.71
C ASP A 66 6.20 12.04 -1.67
N ARG A 67 6.59 13.31 -1.82
CA ARG A 67 5.84 14.32 -2.59
C ARG A 67 6.25 14.44 -4.05
N HIS A 68 7.34 13.80 -4.49
CA HIS A 68 7.89 13.95 -5.84
C HIS A 68 6.84 13.69 -6.92
N ARG A 69 5.99 12.66 -6.74
CA ARG A 69 4.95 12.32 -7.73
C ARG A 69 3.81 13.35 -7.78
N VAL A 70 3.50 14.06 -6.69
CA VAL A 70 2.55 15.19 -6.71
C VAL A 70 3.20 16.42 -7.34
N ASP A 71 4.45 16.71 -6.98
CA ASP A 71 5.18 17.90 -7.44
C ASP A 71 5.57 17.84 -8.92
N MET A 72 5.77 16.63 -9.47
CA MET A 72 6.03 16.42 -10.89
C MET A 72 4.95 17.04 -11.78
N TRP A 73 3.70 17.12 -11.30
CA TRP A 73 2.60 17.74 -12.05
C TRP A 73 2.52 19.24 -11.81
N SER A 74 3.26 19.99 -12.63
CA SER A 74 3.08 21.44 -12.71
C SER A 74 1.83 21.82 -13.52
N PRO A 75 1.26 23.03 -13.33
CA PRO A 75 0.20 23.55 -14.20
C PRO A 75 0.59 23.55 -15.69
N VAL A 76 1.87 23.78 -15.99
CA VAL A 76 2.41 23.73 -17.36
C VAL A 76 2.39 22.30 -17.90
N ALA A 77 2.83 21.32 -17.10
CA ALA A 77 2.75 19.90 -17.49
C ALA A 77 1.30 19.49 -17.75
N LYS A 78 0.38 19.82 -16.84
CA LYS A 78 -1.07 19.56 -17.02
C LYS A 78 -1.60 20.14 -18.34
N SER A 79 -1.27 21.40 -18.63
CA SER A 79 -1.73 22.07 -19.86
C SER A 79 -1.17 21.38 -21.11
N ARG A 80 0.12 21.05 -21.12
CA ARG A 80 0.76 20.30 -22.23
C ARG A 80 0.10 18.94 -22.49
N TYR A 81 -0.32 18.23 -21.45
CA TYR A 81 -1.04 16.96 -21.59
C TYR A 81 -2.47 17.15 -22.12
N ALA A 82 -3.16 18.21 -21.70
CA ALA A 82 -4.49 18.54 -22.20
C ALA A 82 -4.45 18.94 -23.70
N ASP A 83 -3.35 19.56 -24.14
CA ASP A 83 -3.16 20.08 -25.49
C ASP A 83 -2.33 19.15 -26.41
N TYR A 84 -2.10 17.89 -26.02
CA TYR A 84 -1.17 16.99 -26.71
C TYR A 84 -1.46 16.83 -28.21
N GLU A 85 -2.72 16.63 -28.59
CA GLU A 85 -3.14 16.61 -30.00
C GLU A 85 -4.59 17.06 -30.17
N THR A 86 -4.82 17.98 -31.11
CA THR A 86 -6.16 18.50 -31.41
C THR A 86 -7.01 17.42 -32.07
N GLY A 87 -8.18 17.12 -31.50
CA GLY A 87 -9.13 16.13 -32.05
C GLY A 87 -8.80 14.67 -31.72
N TYR A 88 -7.77 14.41 -30.90
CA TYR A 88 -7.46 13.06 -30.47
C TYR A 88 -8.47 12.55 -29.44
N ARG A 89 -9.00 11.34 -29.66
CA ARG A 89 -10.13 10.79 -28.89
C ARG A 89 -9.81 10.53 -27.41
N TRP A 90 -8.52 10.54 -27.04
CA TRP A 90 -8.02 10.36 -25.67
C TRP A 90 -7.42 11.63 -25.07
N GLY A 91 -7.72 12.81 -25.61
CA GLY A 91 -7.28 14.08 -25.02
C GLY A 91 -7.64 14.16 -23.53
N PHE A 92 -6.69 14.59 -22.70
CA PHE A 92 -6.80 14.62 -21.24
C PHE A 92 -7.69 15.78 -20.72
N THR A 93 -8.88 15.97 -21.30
CA THR A 93 -9.79 17.09 -21.01
C THR A 93 -10.31 17.13 -19.57
N HIS A 94 -10.30 15.98 -18.88
CA HIS A 94 -10.71 15.84 -17.48
C HIS A 94 -9.53 15.65 -16.52
N PHE A 95 -8.28 15.77 -16.99
CA PHE A 95 -7.13 15.63 -16.12
C PHE A 95 -7.05 16.79 -15.13
N GLN A 96 -7.17 16.47 -13.84
CA GLN A 96 -7.04 17.40 -12.74
C GLN A 96 -5.83 17.02 -11.90
N LYS A 97 -5.06 18.02 -11.50
CA LYS A 97 -4.01 17.83 -10.50
C LYS A 97 -4.70 17.65 -9.14
N ALA A 98 -4.37 16.56 -8.45
CA ALA A 98 -4.72 16.37 -7.05
C ALA A 98 -3.50 16.68 -6.18
N GLU A 99 -3.70 17.40 -5.08
CA GLU A 99 -2.67 17.72 -4.08
C GLU A 99 -2.59 16.62 -3.02
N GLY A 100 -2.44 15.36 -3.44
CA GLY A 100 -2.52 14.21 -2.57
C GLY A 100 -2.51 12.87 -3.29
N TYR A 101 -2.58 11.79 -2.52
CA TYR A 101 -2.69 10.43 -3.03
C TYR A 101 -4.00 9.79 -2.61
N VAL A 102 -4.55 8.95 -3.48
CA VAL A 102 -5.81 8.25 -3.24
C VAL A 102 -5.56 7.02 -2.38
N ALA A 103 -6.35 6.86 -1.31
CA ALA A 103 -6.43 5.60 -0.59
C ALA A 103 -7.16 4.56 -1.45
N VAL A 104 -6.54 3.41 -1.66
CA VAL A 104 -7.09 2.30 -2.43
C VAL A 104 -7.82 1.30 -1.53
N ASP A 105 -8.73 0.51 -2.10
CA ASP A 105 -9.32 -0.63 -1.37
C ASP A 105 -8.25 -1.64 -0.97
N MET A 106 -8.54 -2.41 0.07
CA MET A 106 -7.60 -3.40 0.63
C MET A 106 -7.76 -4.81 0.02
N ALA A 107 -8.53 -4.98 -1.06
CA ALA A 107 -8.76 -6.31 -1.62
C ALA A 107 -7.48 -6.91 -2.24
N GLY A 108 -7.03 -8.06 -1.76
CA GLY A 108 -5.78 -8.67 -2.19
C GLY A 108 -4.54 -7.93 -1.69
N LEU A 109 -4.64 -7.23 -0.56
CA LEU A 109 -3.53 -6.47 0.06
C LEU A 109 -2.28 -7.33 0.24
N TRP A 110 -2.44 -8.61 0.58
CA TRP A 110 -1.35 -9.57 0.74
C TRP A 110 -0.44 -9.71 -0.51
N LEU A 111 -0.93 -9.35 -1.70
CA LEU A 111 -0.18 -9.38 -2.97
C LEU A 111 0.38 -8.02 -3.40
N ARG A 112 0.14 -6.95 -2.65
CA ARG A 112 0.41 -5.57 -3.11
C ARG A 112 1.66 -4.94 -2.51
N GLY A 113 2.52 -5.75 -1.87
CA GLY A 113 3.85 -5.28 -1.46
C GLY A 113 4.76 -5.01 -2.67
N PRO A 114 5.77 -4.14 -2.55
CA PRO A 114 6.00 -3.20 -1.45
C PRO A 114 4.93 -2.09 -1.39
N TYR A 115 4.73 -1.54 -0.19
CA TYR A 115 3.64 -0.61 0.15
C TYR A 115 4.02 0.86 -0.06
N LEU A 116 3.00 1.72 0.04
CA LEU A 116 2.97 3.14 -0.39
C LEU A 116 2.98 3.31 -1.91
N HIS A 117 2.69 4.53 -2.38
CA HIS A 117 2.51 4.82 -3.81
C HIS A 117 3.79 4.57 -4.65
N ASN A 118 4.97 4.63 -4.03
CA ASN A 118 6.27 4.44 -4.65
C ASN A 118 6.89 3.06 -4.35
N GLY A 119 6.21 2.23 -3.54
CA GLY A 119 6.71 0.92 -3.14
C GLY A 119 7.99 1.00 -2.31
N SER A 120 8.03 1.92 -1.32
CA SER A 120 9.20 2.25 -0.50
C SER A 120 9.21 1.59 0.88
N VAL A 121 8.16 0.82 1.22
CA VAL A 121 8.05 0.07 2.48
C VAL A 121 7.84 -1.41 2.16
N PRO A 122 8.77 -2.32 2.51
CA PRO A 122 8.75 -3.68 1.99
C PRO A 122 7.62 -4.54 2.54
N THR A 123 7.28 -4.37 3.82
CA THR A 123 6.32 -5.25 4.52
C THR A 123 5.21 -4.48 5.23
N LEU A 124 4.09 -5.13 5.52
CA LEU A 124 3.01 -4.56 6.33
C LEU A 124 3.51 -4.25 7.75
N ALA A 125 4.34 -5.14 8.31
CA ALA A 125 4.96 -4.91 9.61
C ALA A 125 5.81 -3.64 9.62
N ASP A 126 6.59 -3.38 8.56
CA ASP A 126 7.38 -2.15 8.44
C ASP A 126 6.50 -0.91 8.24
N LEU A 127 5.35 -1.03 7.58
CA LEU A 127 4.40 0.07 7.44
C LEU A 127 3.86 0.55 8.80
N LEU A 128 3.68 -0.39 9.74
CA LEU A 128 3.25 -0.12 11.12
C LEU A 128 4.39 0.35 12.04
N LYS A 129 5.62 0.47 11.55
CA LYS A 129 6.73 1.12 12.28
C LYS A 129 6.74 2.62 12.02
N SER A 130 7.31 3.38 12.95
CA SER A 130 7.58 4.80 12.69
C SER A 130 8.55 4.93 11.49
N PRO A 131 8.47 5.99 10.67
CA PRO A 131 9.30 6.15 9.48
C PRO A 131 10.82 6.00 9.71
N GLU A 132 11.29 6.34 10.90
CA GLU A 132 12.69 6.27 11.31
C GLU A 132 13.17 4.81 11.44
N GLN A 133 12.26 3.90 11.77
CA GLN A 133 12.51 2.47 11.98
C GLN A 133 12.28 1.63 10.70
N ARG A 134 11.78 2.24 9.62
CA ARG A 134 11.55 1.56 8.34
C ARG A 134 12.87 1.28 7.61
N PRO A 135 13.02 0.13 6.93
CA PRO A 135 14.23 -0.20 6.17
C PRO A 135 14.60 0.91 5.18
N LYS A 136 15.87 1.31 5.18
CA LYS A 136 16.37 2.36 4.25
C LYS A 136 16.76 1.80 2.88
N GLN A 137 17.13 0.52 2.85
CA GLN A 137 17.43 -0.24 1.64
C GLN A 137 16.84 -1.65 1.77
N PHE A 138 16.34 -2.19 0.67
CA PHE A 138 15.80 -3.56 0.57
C PHE A 138 15.73 -4.01 -0.90
N TYR A 139 15.65 -5.32 -1.14
CA TYR A 139 15.52 -5.86 -2.48
C TYR A 139 14.06 -6.00 -2.92
N ARG A 140 13.79 -5.61 -4.17
CA ARG A 140 12.53 -5.84 -4.88
C ARG A 140 12.71 -6.92 -5.94
N GLY A 141 11.61 -7.61 -6.27
CA GLY A 141 11.58 -8.62 -7.33
C GLY A 141 11.39 -10.06 -6.84
N SER A 142 11.30 -10.27 -5.53
CA SER A 142 10.93 -11.57 -4.96
C SER A 142 9.48 -11.91 -5.27
N ASP A 143 9.22 -13.17 -5.60
CA ASP A 143 7.89 -13.77 -5.68
C ASP A 143 7.53 -14.58 -4.42
N LEU A 144 8.45 -14.69 -3.46
CA LEU A 144 8.22 -15.36 -2.18
C LEU A 144 7.52 -14.41 -1.20
N VAL A 145 6.36 -14.85 -0.71
CA VAL A 145 5.61 -14.15 0.33
C VAL A 145 6.36 -14.22 1.67
N ASP A 146 6.52 -13.08 2.34
CA ASP A 146 6.99 -13.03 3.72
C ASP A 146 5.83 -13.37 4.66
N THR A 147 5.82 -14.62 5.13
CA THR A 147 4.76 -15.14 6.00
C THR A 147 4.74 -14.49 7.39
N VAL A 148 5.85 -13.89 7.81
CA VAL A 148 6.01 -13.27 9.14
C VAL A 148 5.64 -11.79 9.12
N ASN A 149 6.10 -11.04 8.14
CA ASN A 149 5.93 -9.58 8.12
C ASN A 149 4.84 -9.10 7.16
N GLY A 150 4.36 -9.96 6.25
CA GLY A 150 3.35 -9.63 5.24
C GLY A 150 3.91 -8.78 4.11
N GLY A 151 3.76 -9.22 2.87
CA GLY A 151 4.44 -8.65 1.70
C GLY A 151 5.34 -9.70 1.06
N PHE A 152 6.44 -9.27 0.44
CA PHE A 152 7.41 -10.16 -0.20
C PHE A 152 8.74 -10.14 0.55
N VAL A 153 9.45 -11.28 0.54
CA VAL A 153 10.80 -11.39 1.09
C VAL A 153 11.71 -10.39 0.39
N SER A 154 12.45 -9.59 1.16
CA SER A 154 13.20 -8.43 0.63
C SER A 154 14.53 -8.16 1.32
N ALA A 155 14.88 -8.94 2.36
CA ALA A 155 16.14 -8.78 3.08
C ALA A 155 17.36 -9.17 2.22
N GLU A 156 17.18 -10.14 1.32
CA GLU A 156 18.22 -10.67 0.45
C GLU A 156 17.82 -10.53 -1.02
N GLN A 157 18.82 -10.52 -1.92
CA GLN A 157 18.56 -10.49 -3.35
C GLN A 157 17.97 -11.84 -3.79
N PRO A 158 16.80 -11.84 -4.47
CA PRO A 158 16.23 -13.07 -5.02
C PRO A 158 17.18 -13.75 -6.01
N GLU A 159 17.17 -15.08 -6.05
CA GLU A 159 17.96 -15.88 -7.01
C GLU A 159 17.61 -15.55 -8.47
N THR A 160 16.36 -15.17 -8.72
CA THR A 160 15.85 -14.73 -10.03
C THR A 160 16.37 -13.36 -10.47
N GLY A 161 17.16 -12.69 -9.62
CA GLY A 161 17.59 -11.32 -9.78
C GLY A 161 16.62 -10.35 -9.13
N GLY A 162 17.16 -9.28 -8.54
CA GLY A 162 16.37 -8.26 -7.86
C GLY A 162 16.99 -6.88 -7.97
N PHE A 163 16.17 -5.87 -7.65
CA PHE A 163 16.55 -4.46 -7.65
C PHE A 163 16.74 -3.97 -6.21
N LEU A 164 17.94 -3.47 -5.88
CA LEU A 164 18.18 -2.81 -4.60
C LEU A 164 17.48 -1.46 -4.61
N TYR A 165 16.43 -1.32 -3.79
CA TYR A 165 15.68 -0.10 -3.63
C TYR A 165 16.29 0.74 -2.49
N ASP A 166 16.64 1.98 -2.77
CA ASP A 166 17.21 2.93 -1.81
C ASP A 166 16.24 4.10 -1.58
N THR A 167 15.80 4.26 -0.33
CA THR A 167 14.81 5.27 0.09
C THR A 167 15.37 6.67 0.25
N SER A 168 16.71 6.84 0.18
CA SER A 168 17.36 8.14 0.21
C SER A 168 17.36 8.85 -1.15
N LEU A 169 17.03 8.14 -2.24
CA LEU A 169 16.99 8.68 -3.59
C LEU A 169 15.71 9.53 -3.82
N PRO A 170 15.78 10.55 -4.70
CA PRO A 170 14.61 11.37 -5.05
C PRO A 170 13.42 10.52 -5.52
N GLY A 171 12.27 10.69 -4.88
CA GLY A 171 11.02 9.98 -5.19
C GLY A 171 10.85 8.65 -4.45
N ASN A 172 11.87 8.19 -3.74
CA ASN A 172 11.86 6.90 -3.04
C ASN A 172 11.60 7.02 -1.53
N GLY A 173 11.24 8.20 -1.02
CA GLY A 173 11.04 8.42 0.40
C GLY A 173 10.01 7.47 1.01
N ASN A 174 10.35 6.88 2.15
CA ASN A 174 9.53 5.91 2.89
C ASN A 174 8.81 6.52 4.10
N GLY A 175 8.63 7.84 4.10
CA GLY A 175 7.94 8.59 5.16
C GLY A 175 6.41 8.56 5.07
N GLY A 176 5.77 9.20 6.05
CA GLY A 176 4.33 9.40 6.08
C GLY A 176 3.51 8.13 6.32
N HIS A 177 2.19 8.27 6.16
CA HIS A 177 1.20 7.26 6.47
C HIS A 177 1.39 6.73 7.90
N LEU A 178 1.11 7.59 8.88
CA LEU A 178 1.41 7.35 10.30
C LEU A 178 0.28 6.62 11.05
N TRP A 179 -0.85 6.32 10.39
CA TRP A 179 -1.92 5.54 11.01
C TRP A 179 -1.40 4.17 11.44
N GLY A 180 -1.60 3.84 12.71
CA GLY A 180 -1.13 2.59 13.30
C GLY A 180 0.32 2.60 13.81
N THR A 181 1.13 3.63 13.53
CA THR A 181 2.56 3.61 13.91
C THR A 181 2.80 3.80 15.40
N ASP A 182 1.86 4.41 16.12
CA ASP A 182 1.99 4.71 17.55
C ASP A 182 1.22 3.73 18.43
N LEU A 183 0.61 2.70 17.82
CA LEU A 183 -0.10 1.65 18.55
C LEU A 183 0.86 0.83 19.44
N PRO A 184 0.39 0.31 20.58
CA PRO A 184 1.13 -0.71 21.33
C PRO A 184 1.49 -1.91 20.45
N GLN A 185 2.61 -2.57 20.74
CA GLN A 185 3.09 -3.69 19.90
C GLN A 185 2.04 -4.79 19.72
N ALA A 186 1.33 -5.16 20.78
CA ALA A 186 0.28 -6.18 20.70
C ALA A 186 -0.87 -5.79 19.74
N GLU A 187 -1.23 -4.50 19.67
CA GLU A 187 -2.23 -4.03 18.71
C GLU A 187 -1.70 -4.02 17.28
N LYS A 188 -0.41 -3.71 17.07
CA LYS A 188 0.25 -3.83 15.77
C LYS A 188 0.28 -5.28 15.29
N ASP A 189 0.56 -6.22 16.18
CA ASP A 189 0.61 -7.65 15.86
C ASP A 189 -0.78 -8.17 15.47
N ASN A 190 -1.82 -7.78 16.21
CA ASN A 190 -3.22 -8.08 15.88
C ASN A 190 -3.62 -7.46 14.54
N LEU A 191 -3.34 -6.16 14.34
CA LEU A 191 -3.62 -5.47 13.08
C LEU A 191 -2.90 -6.14 11.91
N LEU A 192 -1.64 -6.52 12.06
CA LEU A 192 -0.88 -7.25 11.06
C LEU A 192 -1.52 -8.61 10.73
N ALA A 193 -1.97 -9.36 11.73
CA ALA A 193 -2.68 -10.61 11.53
C ALA A 193 -3.93 -10.41 10.66
N TYR A 194 -4.74 -9.38 10.95
CA TYR A 194 -5.90 -9.02 10.14
C TYR A 194 -5.53 -8.57 8.72
N LEU A 195 -4.58 -7.63 8.57
CA LEU A 195 -4.18 -7.10 7.26
C LEU A 195 -3.65 -8.19 6.32
N LYS A 196 -2.96 -9.20 6.85
CA LYS A 196 -2.52 -10.36 6.06
C LYS A 196 -3.69 -11.14 5.46
N THR A 197 -4.87 -11.13 6.07
CA THR A 197 -6.06 -11.82 5.54
C THR A 197 -6.73 -11.09 4.37
N LEU A 198 -6.33 -9.85 4.10
CA LEU A 198 -6.91 -8.98 3.08
C LEU A 198 -6.25 -9.14 1.71
#